data_AF-A0AA86JPK9-F1
#
_entry.id   AF-A0AA86JPK9-F1
#
_cell.length_a   1.000
_cell.length_b   1.000
_cell.length_c   1.000
_cell.angle_alpha   90.00
_cell.angle_beta   90.00
_cell.angle_gamma   90.00
#
_symmetry.space_group_name_H-M   'P 1'
#
loop_
_entity.id
_entity.type
_entity.pdbx_description
1 polymer ?
#
loop_
_entity_poly.entity_id
_entity_poly.type
_entity_poly.pdbx_seq_one_letter_code
_entity_poly.pdbx_strand_id
1 'polypeptide(L)' 'MNYESMLLTEVIEYINIELSKGRTMKDIEEIDFNVSKGVITKRLNRKGYRKINNNFVFDEKIKILQEKLQLYYI' A
#
# COMPACT_ATOMS: atom_id res chain seq x y z
N MET A 1 -9.72 -1.52 -11.36
CA MET A 1 -9.98 -1.65 -9.91
C MET A 1 -10.09 -0.26 -9.31
N ASN A 2 -10.90 -0.08 -8.28
CA ASN A 2 -11.02 1.21 -7.60
C ASN A 2 -10.59 1.04 -6.14
N TYR A 3 -9.49 1.70 -5.77
CA TYR A 3 -8.92 1.63 -4.44
C TYR A 3 -9.91 2.10 -3.35
N GLU A 4 -10.72 3.12 -3.63
CA GLU A 4 -11.63 3.72 -2.64
C GLU A 4 -12.87 2.87 -2.37
N SER A 5 -13.22 1.96 -3.30
CA SER A 5 -14.40 1.09 -3.16
C SER A 5 -14.08 -0.31 -2.66
N MET A 6 -12.80 -0.64 -2.47
CA MET A 6 -12.35 -1.97 -2.03
C MET A 6 -11.96 -1.96 -0.55
N LEU A 7 -12.10 -3.11 0.11
CA LEU A 7 -11.53 -3.27 1.44
C LEU A 7 -10.01 -3.24 1.36
N LEU A 8 -9.37 -2.64 2.37
CA LEU A 8 -7.91 -2.54 2.42
C LEU A 8 -7.23 -3.92 2.32
N THR A 9 -7.81 -4.93 2.97
CA THR A 9 -7.32 -6.31 2.96
C THR A 9 -7.35 -6.89 1.54
N GLU A 10 -8.42 -6.69 0.78
CA GLU A 10 -8.55 -7.15 -0.59
C GLU A 10 -7.53 -6.47 -1.51
N VAL A 11 -7.31 -5.17 -1.33
CA VAL A 11 -6.29 -4.43 -2.09
C VAL A 11 -4.90 -5.01 -1.83
N ILE A 12 -4.57 -5.30 -0.57
CA ILE A 12 -3.25 -5.86 -0.21
C ILE A 12 -3.09 -7.28 -0.75
N GLU A 13 -4.11 -8.11 -0.59
CA GLU A 13 -4.10 -9.48 -1.10
C GLU A 13 -3.88 -9.51 -2.61
N TYR A 14 -4.66 -8.71 -3.35
CA TYR A 14 -4.49 -8.58 -4.79
C TYR A 14 -3.08 -8.13 -5.18
N ILE A 15 -2.59 -7.06 -4.55
CA ILE A 15 -1.26 -6.52 -4.84
C ILE A 15 -0.18 -7.58 -4.57
N ASN A 16 -0.25 -8.29 -3.45
CA ASN A 16 0.73 -9.32 -3.12
C ASN A 16 0.69 -10.50 -4.11
N ILE A 17 -0.50 -10.90 -4.54
CA ILE A 17 -0.65 -11.92 -5.59
C ILE A 17 0.01 -11.44 -6.89
N GLU A 18 -0.26 -10.22 -7.35
CA GLU A 18 0.32 -9.72 -8.61
C GLU A 18 1.84 -9.51 -8.51
N LEU A 19 2.34 -9.04 -7.37
CA LEU A 19 3.78 -8.93 -7.12
C LEU A 19 4.45 -10.32 -7.12
N SER A 20 3.80 -11.35 -6.58
CA SER A 20 4.33 -12.72 -6.60
C SER A 20 4.44 -13.31 -8.02
N LYS A 21 3.62 -12.81 -8.96
CA LYS A 21 3.71 -13.12 -10.40
C LYS A 21 4.82 -12.37 -11.12
N GLY A 22 5.58 -11.52 -10.42
CA GLY A 22 6.68 -10.74 -10.97
C GLY A 22 6.28 -9.40 -11.58
N ARG A 23 5.02 -8.98 -11.47
CA ARG A 23 4.60 -7.63 -11.91
C ARG A 23 5.20 -6.56 -11.01
N THR A 24 5.39 -5.37 -11.54
CA THR A 24 5.89 -4.23 -10.76
C THR A 24 4.73 -3.46 -10.12
N MET A 25 4.97 -2.76 -9.00
CA MET A 25 3.95 -1.88 -8.43
C MET A 25 3.52 -0.78 -9.40
N LYS A 26 4.44 -0.31 -10.25
CA LYS A 26 4.11 0.69 -11.26
C LYS A 26 3.02 0.15 -12.18
N ASP A 27 3.20 -1.05 -12.71
CA ASP A 27 2.23 -1.65 -13.63
C ASP A 27 0.89 -1.92 -12.94
N ILE A 28 0.91 -2.41 -11.70
CA ILE A 28 -0.31 -2.65 -10.93
C ILE A 28 -1.06 -1.33 -10.70
N GLU A 29 -0.36 -0.27 -10.26
CA GLU A 29 -0.96 1.04 -10.00
C GLU A 29 -1.52 1.68 -11.27
N GLU A 30 -0.75 1.71 -12.36
CA GLU A 30 -1.12 2.41 -13.60
C GLU A 30 -2.14 1.63 -14.43
N ILE A 31 -2.03 0.31 -14.52
CA ILE A 31 -2.90 -0.52 -15.37
C ILE A 31 -4.15 -0.96 -14.60
N ASP A 32 -3.99 -1.48 -13.39
CA ASP A 32 -5.11 -2.14 -12.70
C ASP A 32 -5.92 -1.13 -11.88
N PHE A 33 -5.25 -0.18 -11.22
CA PHE A 33 -5.91 0.83 -10.39
C PHE A 33 -6.10 2.17 -11.08
N ASN A 34 -5.53 2.37 -12.28
CA ASN A 34 -5.59 3.62 -13.03
C ASN A 34 -5.14 4.84 -12.19
N VAL A 35 -4.07 4.67 -11.41
CA VAL A 35 -3.45 5.73 -10.61
C VAL A 35 -1.97 5.84 -10.90
N SER A 36 -1.40 7.02 -10.66
CA SER A 36 0.04 7.22 -10.87
C SER A 36 0.88 6.36 -9.94
N LYS A 37 2.08 6.00 -10.42
CA LYS A 37 3.11 5.33 -9.63
C LYS A 37 3.30 5.95 -8.25
N GLY A 38 3.29 5.09 -7.23
CA GLY A 38 3.53 5.39 -5.83
C GLY A 38 2.29 5.87 -5.06
N VAL A 39 1.15 6.11 -5.71
CA VAL A 39 -0.06 6.57 -5.03
C VAL A 39 -0.57 5.54 -4.02
N ILE A 40 -0.73 4.28 -4.43
CA ILE A 40 -1.20 3.21 -3.55
C ILE A 40 -0.14 2.88 -2.52
N THR A 41 1.12 2.79 -2.95
CA THR A 41 2.24 2.54 -2.03
C THR A 41 2.27 3.56 -0.88
N LYS A 42 2.10 4.85 -1.17
CA LYS A 42 2.02 5.90 -0.14
C LYS A 42 0.81 5.73 0.78
N ARG A 43 -0.36 5.38 0.22
CA ARG A 43 -1.58 5.14 0.99
C ARG A 43 -1.42 3.94 1.94
N LEU A 44 -0.82 2.85 1.47
CA LEU A 44 -0.51 1.67 2.27
C LEU A 44 0.48 2.00 3.41
N ASN A 45 1.53 2.76 3.10
CA ASN A 45 2.50 3.22 4.11
C ASN A 45 1.83 4.04 5.24
N ARG A 46 0.91 4.95 4.88
CA ARG A 46 0.14 5.73 5.88
C ARG A 46 -0.77 4.86 6.75
N LYS A 47 -1.17 3.70 6.25
CA LYS A 47 -1.99 2.72 6.99
C LYS A 47 -1.14 1.69 7.77
N GLY A 48 0.19 1.87 7.80
CA GLY A 48 1.10 1.00 8.55
C GLY A 48 1.61 -0.21 7.76
N TYR A 49 1.43 -0.26 6.44
CA TYR A 49 1.94 -1.36 5.62
C TYR A 49 3.27 -0.97 5.00
N ARG A 50 4.21 -1.91 4.94
CA ARG A 50 5.52 -1.72 4.30
C ARG A 50 5.79 -2.85 3.32
N LYS A 51 6.45 -2.53 2.21
CA LYS A 51 6.93 -3.52 1.25
C LYS A 51 8.21 -4.20 1.77
N ILE A 52 8.19 -5.52 1.92
CA ILE A 52 9.29 -6.38 2.35
C ILE A 52 9.33 -7.59 1.42
N ASN A 53 10.48 -7.88 0.82
CA ASN A 53 10.67 -9.04 -0.06
C ASN A 53 9.56 -9.17 -1.14
N ASN A 54 9.26 -8.05 -1.78
CA ASN A 54 8.22 -7.93 -2.79
C ASN A 54 6.76 -8.15 -2.33
N ASN A 55 6.48 -8.12 -1.03
CA ASN A 55 5.12 -8.19 -0.48
C ASN A 55 4.84 -7.03 0.49
N PHE A 56 3.60 -6.56 0.56
CA PHE A 56 3.15 -5.65 1.59
C PHE A 56 2.73 -6.42 2.85
N VAL A 57 3.36 -6.05 3.96
CA VAL A 57 3.12 -6.62 5.29
C VAL A 57 2.79 -5.48 6.26
N PHE A 58 1.87 -5.73 7.19
CA PHE A 58 1.58 -4.78 8.26
C PHE A 58 2.76 -4.67 9.23
N ASP A 59 3.19 -3.46 9.51
CA ASP A 59 4.30 -3.14 10.41
C ASP A 59 3.79 -2.15 11.48
N GLU A 60 3.43 -2.69 12.64
CA GLU A 60 2.85 -1.92 13.75
C GLU A 60 3.76 -0.76 14.18
N LYS A 61 5.09 -0.93 14.08
CA LYS A 61 6.06 0.12 14.41
C LYS A 61 5.93 1.31 13.47
N ILE A 62 5.71 1.06 12.17
CA ILE A 62 5.48 2.12 11.16
C ILE A 62 4.17 2.86 11.48
N LYS A 63 3.10 2.12 11.83
CA LYS A 63 1.82 2.73 12.19
C LYS A 63 1.94 3.68 13.38
N ILE A 64 2.57 3.22 14.46
CA ILE A 64 2.80 4.03 15.67
C ILE A 64 3.64 5.28 15.35
N LEU A 65 4.67 5.14 14.50
CA LEU A 65 5.51 6.27 14.09
C LEU A 65 4.71 7.33 13.33
N GLN A 66 3.83 6.91 12.42
CA GLN A 66 2.98 7.82 11.64
C GLN A 66 1.97 8.56 12.53
N GLU A 67 1.34 7.85 13.46
CA GLU A 67 0.40 8.45 14.43
C GLU A 67 1.09 9.49 15.32
N LYS A 68 2.31 9.18 15.80
CA LYS A 68 3.12 10.13 16.59
C LYS A 68 3.52 11.36 15.80
N LEU A 69 3.88 11.21 14.53
CA LEU A 69 4.20 12.34 13.67
C LEU A 69 2.97 13.24 13.47
N GLN A 70 1.77 12.68 13.28
CA GLN A 70 0.54 13.47 13.12
C GLN A 70 0.18 14.28 14.37
N LEU A 71 0.41 13.72 15.57
CA LEU A 71 0.18 14.41 16.85
C LEU A 71 1.10 15.61 17.08
N TYR A 72 2.28 15.65 16.47
CA TYR A 72 3.27 16.71 16.68
C TYR A 72 3.03 17.96 15.82
N TYR A 73 2.12 17.89 14.85
CA TYR A 73 1.76 19.00 13.95
C TYR A 73 0.37 19.59 14.22
N ILE A 74 -0.18 19.36 15.42
CA ILE A 74 -1.42 19.96 15.96
C ILE A 74 -1.01 20.90 17.10
#